data_AF-A0AAV8CZQ1-F1
#
_entry.id   AF-A0AAV8CZQ1-F1
#
_cell.length_a   1.000
_cell.length_b   1.000
_cell.length_c   1.000
_cell.angle_alpha   90.00
_cell.angle_beta   90.00
_cell.angle_gamma   90.00
#
_symmetry.space_group_name_H-M   'P 1'
#
loop_
_entity.id
_entity.type
_entity.pdbx_description
1 polymer ?
#
loop_
_entity_poly.entity_id
_entity_poly.type
_entity_poly.pdbx_seq_one_letter_code
_entity_poly.pdbx_strand_id
1 'polypeptide(L)'
;MAASQSWKLREASSAGFDFLSNLPELIKVRILALLPLKEAVRTSTLSKSWRHTWFAIPSLVICEDGIGLQTLSEFIALVYRLLLSHIHSMAKLKLVFRGRYERSDIKEDLDKWINTLLEKHVHELVLDSGYYVTIEIPSDLFSLPDLEVVNLRGCELNVPKYFDGFKLVHSLKLEYVKLAGIEIERLILSCPQLKYFVIVTGHLAFDDLVIRSPSLVELEINADFKDLYLETPKLVTLSAELNDGDSGFID
;
A
#
# COMPACT_ATOMS: atom_id res chain seq x y z
N MET A 1 42.36 68.84 8.87
CA MET A 1 40.97 68.56 9.28
C MET A 1 40.13 68.61 8.01
N ALA A 2 39.40 67.59 7.57
CA ALA A 2 38.84 66.43 8.23
C ALA A 2 39.01 65.18 7.34
N ALA A 3 38.98 64.02 8.01
CA ALA A 3 39.34 62.71 7.49
C ALA A 3 38.26 62.09 6.60
N SER A 4 38.76 61.40 5.57
CA SER A 4 38.08 60.38 4.80
C SER A 4 37.59 59.24 5.70
N GLN A 5 36.31 58.85 5.56
CA GLN A 5 35.86 57.52 5.96
C GLN A 5 35.02 56.91 4.83
N SER A 6 35.77 56.18 4.00
CA SER A 6 35.31 55.10 3.13
C SER A 6 34.39 54.15 3.90
N TRP A 7 33.16 54.05 3.40
CA TRP A 7 32.22 52.98 3.74
C TRP A 7 32.83 51.67 3.23
N LYS A 8 33.57 50.95 4.06
CA LYS A 8 33.93 49.56 3.75
C LYS A 8 32.66 48.73 3.85
N LEU A 9 31.99 48.49 2.72
CA LEU A 9 31.23 47.26 2.54
C LEU A 9 32.20 46.12 2.88
N ARG A 10 32.04 45.53 4.05
CA ARG A 10 32.47 44.14 4.24
C ARG A 10 31.58 43.33 3.32
N GLU A 11 32.09 43.02 2.13
CA GLU A 11 31.73 41.78 1.45
C GLU A 11 32.05 40.65 2.44
N ALA A 12 31.10 40.36 3.32
CA ALA A 12 31.03 39.06 3.94
C ALA A 12 30.75 38.13 2.77
N SER A 13 31.81 37.50 2.26
CA SER A 13 31.71 36.36 1.36
C SER A 13 30.58 35.50 1.91
N SER A 14 29.49 35.36 1.15
CA SER A 14 28.46 34.39 1.50
C SER A 14 29.11 33.02 1.33
N ALA A 15 29.82 32.56 2.37
CA ALA A 15 29.93 31.16 2.64
C ALA A 15 28.49 30.71 2.82
N GLY A 16 27.86 30.30 1.71
CA GLY A 16 26.44 30.01 1.63
C GLY A 16 26.13 28.98 2.69
N PHE A 17 25.49 29.44 3.77
CA PHE A 17 25.14 28.57 4.87
C PHE A 17 24.13 27.56 4.32
N ASP A 18 24.55 26.31 4.19
CA ASP A 18 23.72 25.26 3.60
C ASP A 18 22.66 24.82 4.62
N PHE A 19 21.62 25.65 4.75
CA PHE A 19 20.52 25.43 5.67
C PHE A 19 19.82 24.09 5.43
N LEU A 20 19.70 23.67 4.18
CA LEU A 20 19.04 22.42 3.81
C LEU A 20 19.86 21.21 4.24
N SER A 21 21.19 21.21 4.04
CA SER A 21 22.02 20.09 4.49
C SER A 21 22.12 19.99 6.02
N ASN A 22 22.03 21.12 6.71
CA ASN A 22 22.14 21.19 8.17
C ASN A 22 20.83 20.90 8.93
N LEU A 23 19.72 20.60 8.24
CA LEU A 23 18.49 20.17 8.89
C LEU A 23 18.69 18.86 9.68
N PRO A 24 18.04 18.71 10.85
CA PRO A 24 18.02 17.43 11.56
C PRO A 24 17.45 16.31 10.69
N GLU A 25 17.98 15.09 10.83
CA GLU A 25 17.57 13.94 10.00
C GLU A 25 16.06 13.69 10.05
N LEU A 26 15.44 13.79 11.22
CA LEU A 26 13.99 13.62 11.37
C LEU A 26 13.19 14.62 10.53
N ILE A 27 13.67 15.86 10.40
CA ILE A 27 13.01 16.90 9.60
C ILE A 27 13.17 16.60 8.11
N LYS A 28 14.35 16.15 7.68
CA LYS A 28 14.58 15.73 6.30
C LYS A 28 13.69 14.54 5.93
N VAL A 29 13.57 13.52 6.80
CA VAL A 29 12.66 12.38 6.60
C VAL A 29 11.22 12.87 6.44
N ARG A 30 10.75 13.77 7.31
CA ARG A 30 9.40 14.35 7.21
C ARG A 30 9.19 15.10 5.90
N ILE A 31 10.15 15.89 5.44
CA ILE A 31 10.06 16.60 4.15
C ILE A 31 9.94 15.59 3.01
N LEU A 32 10.82 14.58 2.99
CA LEU A 32 10.81 13.56 1.93
C LEU A 32 9.53 12.71 1.94
N ALA A 33 8.95 12.43 3.12
CA ALA A 33 7.71 11.69 3.26
C ALA A 33 6.48 12.43 2.70
N LEU A 34 6.57 13.75 2.48
CA LEU A 34 5.53 14.55 1.82
C LEU A 34 5.64 14.53 0.28
N LEU A 35 6.72 13.98 -0.25
CA LEU A 35 6.98 13.94 -1.69
C LEU A 35 6.61 12.56 -2.26
N PRO A 36 6.11 12.49 -3.51
CA PRO A 36 6.08 11.24 -4.24
C PRO A 36 7.48 10.61 -4.27
N LEU A 37 7.55 9.28 -4.21
CA LEU A 37 8.82 8.54 -4.10
C LEU A 37 9.89 9.00 -5.11
N LYS A 38 9.50 9.23 -6.37
CA LYS A 38 10.41 9.73 -7.41
C LYS A 38 11.04 11.07 -7.05
N GLU A 39 10.24 11.99 -6.52
CA GLU A 39 10.69 13.32 -6.11
C GLU A 39 11.45 13.27 -4.78
N ALA A 40 11.09 12.35 -3.87
CA ALA A 40 11.87 12.09 -2.66
C ALA A 40 13.29 11.59 -3.00
N VAL A 41 13.40 10.62 -3.92
CA VAL A 41 14.69 10.12 -4.41
C VAL A 41 15.47 11.22 -5.14
N ARG A 42 14.83 12.03 -5.99
CA ARG A 42 15.49 13.19 -6.63
C ARG A 42 16.00 14.20 -5.61
N THR A 43 15.18 14.56 -4.63
CA THR A 43 15.54 15.49 -3.55
C THR A 43 16.70 14.94 -2.72
N SER A 44 16.77 13.61 -2.53
CA SER A 44 17.90 12.97 -1.84
C SER A 44 19.26 13.21 -2.51
N THR A 45 19.28 13.57 -3.79
CA THR A 45 20.52 13.86 -4.53
C THR A 45 21.06 15.28 -4.35
N LEU A 46 20.30 16.18 -3.71
CA LEU A 46 20.68 17.59 -3.52
C LEU A 46 21.96 17.76 -2.69
N SER A 47 22.21 16.88 -1.73
CA SER A 47 23.47 16.87 -0.99
C SER A 47 23.78 15.51 -0.37
N LYS A 48 25.03 15.33 0.07
CA LYS A 48 25.48 14.11 0.76
C LYS A 48 24.65 13.79 2.01
N SER A 49 24.11 14.82 2.69
CA SER A 49 23.34 14.63 3.92
C SER A 49 21.91 14.14 3.67
N TRP A 50 21.39 14.23 2.44
CA TRP A 50 20.03 13.79 2.09
C TRP A 50 20.01 12.41 1.42
N ARG A 51 21.16 11.97 0.89
CA ARG A 51 21.32 10.79 0.03
C ARG A 51 20.71 9.50 0.59
N HIS A 52 20.71 9.35 1.92
CA HIS A 52 20.26 8.14 2.60
C HIS A 52 19.01 8.36 3.46
N THR A 53 18.53 9.59 3.59
CA THR A 53 17.39 9.93 4.44
C THR A 53 16.09 9.28 3.94
N TRP A 54 15.95 9.07 2.63
CA TRP A 54 14.75 8.48 2.06
C TRP A 54 14.53 7.01 2.49
N PHE A 55 15.56 6.29 2.93
CA PHE A 55 15.45 4.92 3.48
C PHE A 55 14.72 4.88 4.84
N ALA A 56 14.51 6.02 5.49
CA ALA A 56 13.81 6.13 6.75
C ALA A 56 12.36 6.64 6.58
N ILE A 57 11.88 6.79 5.34
CA ILE A 57 10.49 7.18 5.07
C ILE A 57 9.56 6.03 5.52
N PRO A 58 8.59 6.26 6.43
CA PRO A 58 7.76 5.19 6.97
C PRO A 58 6.71 4.67 5.97
N SER A 59 6.44 5.41 4.90
CA SER A 59 5.41 5.10 3.90
C SER A 59 6.02 4.98 2.51
N LEU A 60 6.11 3.76 2.00
CA LEU A 60 6.64 3.47 0.68
C LEU A 60 5.49 3.26 -0.31
N VAL A 61 5.35 4.18 -1.27
CA VAL A 61 4.35 4.11 -2.33
C VAL A 61 5.07 3.94 -3.67
N ILE A 62 4.91 2.79 -4.30
CA ILE A 62 5.51 2.45 -5.58
C ILE A 62 4.38 2.18 -6.58
N CYS A 63 4.29 3.03 -7.59
CA CYS A 63 3.32 2.88 -8.67
C CYS A 63 4.05 2.72 -10.00
N GLU A 64 3.77 1.62 -10.69
CA GLU A 64 4.35 1.29 -12.00
C GLU A 64 4.14 2.42 -13.02
N ASP A 65 2.94 2.98 -13.08
CA ASP A 65 2.54 4.08 -13.97
C ASP A 65 3.28 5.40 -13.68
N GLY A 66 3.57 5.71 -12.40
CA GLY A 66 4.17 6.97 -11.99
C GLY A 66 5.70 7.08 -12.13
N ILE A 67 6.42 5.97 -12.31
CA ILE A 67 7.89 5.95 -12.21
C ILE A 67 8.58 6.02 -13.58
N GLY A 68 7.85 5.83 -14.68
CA GLY A 68 8.39 5.90 -16.05
C GLY A 68 9.32 4.74 -16.43
N LEU A 69 9.20 3.61 -15.70
CA LEU A 69 9.90 2.37 -16.01
C LEU A 69 9.41 1.78 -17.32
N GLN A 70 10.29 1.10 -18.04
CA GLN A 70 10.03 0.58 -19.38
C GLN A 70 9.76 -0.93 -19.40
N THR A 71 10.08 -1.63 -18.31
CA THR A 71 9.89 -3.09 -18.19
C THR A 71 9.41 -3.50 -16.80
N LEU A 72 8.80 -4.70 -16.72
CA LEU A 72 8.44 -5.33 -15.44
C LEU A 72 9.68 -5.63 -14.59
N SER A 73 10.78 -6.08 -15.21
CA SER A 73 12.03 -6.38 -14.51
C SER A 73 12.64 -5.15 -13.84
N GLU A 74 12.56 -3.97 -14.46
CA GLU A 74 12.97 -2.71 -13.84
C GLU A 74 12.12 -2.38 -12.61
N PHE A 75 10.82 -2.63 -12.68
CA PHE A 75 9.91 -2.44 -11.55
C PHE A 75 10.25 -3.40 -10.42
N ILE A 76 10.40 -4.69 -10.72
CA ILE A 76 10.77 -5.72 -9.74
C ILE A 76 12.10 -5.36 -9.06
N ALA A 77 13.12 -5.03 -9.85
CA ALA A 77 14.43 -4.65 -9.32
C ALA A 77 14.36 -3.37 -8.48
N LEU A 78 13.49 -2.42 -8.82
CA LEU A 78 13.22 -1.26 -7.99
C LEU A 78 12.59 -1.69 -6.67
N VAL A 79 11.43 -2.35 -6.69
CA VAL A 79 10.70 -2.79 -5.48
C VAL A 79 11.63 -3.53 -4.54
N TYR A 80 12.34 -4.54 -5.04
CA TYR A 80 13.25 -5.35 -4.24
C TYR A 80 14.35 -4.52 -3.59
N ARG A 81 15.00 -3.63 -4.36
CA ARG A 81 16.00 -2.70 -3.83
C ARG A 81 15.43 -1.77 -2.76
N LEU A 82 14.22 -1.25 -2.92
CA LEU A 82 13.62 -0.36 -1.92
C LEU A 82 13.25 -1.12 -0.64
N LEU A 83 12.67 -2.31 -0.77
CA LEU A 83 12.36 -3.19 0.37
C LEU A 83 13.62 -3.55 1.15
N LEU A 84 14.70 -3.96 0.47
CA LEU A 84 15.97 -4.29 1.13
C LEU A 84 16.65 -3.07 1.77
N SER A 85 16.53 -1.89 1.15
CA SER A 85 17.18 -0.69 1.67
C SER A 85 16.43 -0.03 2.83
N HIS A 86 15.15 -0.38 3.04
CA HIS A 86 14.39 0.05 4.21
C HIS A 86 14.85 -0.72 5.44
N ILE A 87 15.70 -0.09 6.25
CA ILE A 87 16.27 -0.69 7.48
C ILE A 87 15.27 -0.70 8.64
N HIS A 88 14.34 0.26 8.65
CA HIS A 88 13.43 0.49 9.76
C HIS A 88 12.05 -0.13 9.51
N SER A 89 11.25 -0.20 10.57
CA SER A 89 9.82 -0.51 10.48
C SER A 89 9.13 0.39 9.45
N MET A 90 8.27 -0.21 8.65
CA MET A 90 7.56 0.43 7.55
C MET A 90 6.09 0.54 7.92
N ALA A 91 5.62 1.74 8.25
CA ALA A 91 4.21 1.94 8.57
C ALA A 91 3.29 1.57 7.40
N LYS A 92 3.69 1.88 6.16
CA LYS A 92 2.85 1.64 4.97
C LYS A 92 3.67 1.15 3.79
N LEU A 93 3.16 0.12 3.12
CA LEU A 93 3.59 -0.31 1.79
C LEU A 93 2.40 -0.26 0.84
N LYS A 94 2.54 0.49 -0.25
CA LYS A 94 1.60 0.47 -1.38
C LYS A 94 2.33 0.12 -2.66
N LEU A 95 1.97 -1.01 -3.26
CA LEU A 95 2.47 -1.48 -4.54
C LEU A 95 1.32 -1.44 -5.56
N VAL A 96 1.47 -0.61 -6.59
CA VAL A 96 0.53 -0.54 -7.72
C VAL A 96 1.28 -0.97 -8.97
N PHE A 97 0.82 -2.04 -9.59
CA PHE A 97 1.44 -2.66 -10.76
C PHE A 97 0.35 -3.19 -11.68
N ARG A 98 -0.31 -2.29 -12.40
CA ARG A 98 -1.55 -2.51 -13.17
C ARG A 98 -1.36 -2.99 -14.61
N GLY A 99 -0.13 -3.32 -15.01
CA GLY A 99 0.07 -4.34 -16.06
C GLY A 99 0.33 -3.75 -17.42
N ARG A 100 1.45 -3.04 -17.55
CA ARG A 100 2.01 -2.76 -18.88
C ARG A 100 2.64 -3.99 -19.55
N TYR A 101 2.80 -5.10 -18.82
CA TYR A 101 3.57 -6.27 -19.25
C TYR A 101 2.88 -7.59 -18.86
N GLU A 102 3.25 -8.67 -19.54
CA GLU A 102 2.90 -10.04 -19.16
C GLU A 102 3.45 -10.37 -17.75
N ARG A 103 2.65 -11.04 -16.92
CA ARG A 103 2.92 -11.18 -15.47
C ARG A 103 3.05 -12.61 -14.96
N SER A 104 3.26 -13.58 -15.84
CA SER A 104 3.51 -14.98 -15.43
C SER A 104 4.64 -15.10 -14.41
N ASP A 105 5.58 -14.15 -14.42
CA ASP A 105 6.85 -14.27 -13.71
C ASP A 105 6.91 -13.50 -12.38
N ILE A 106 5.92 -12.65 -12.05
CA ILE A 106 5.97 -11.83 -10.83
C ILE A 106 5.70 -12.62 -9.54
N LYS A 107 5.14 -13.83 -9.64
CA LYS A 107 4.74 -14.61 -8.46
C LYS A 107 5.91 -14.87 -7.52
N GLU A 108 7.03 -15.38 -8.05
CA GLU A 108 8.22 -15.67 -7.24
C GLU A 108 8.81 -14.41 -6.58
N ASP A 109 8.69 -13.26 -7.25
CA ASP A 109 9.17 -12.00 -6.69
C ASP A 109 8.20 -11.45 -5.65
N LEU A 110 6.90 -11.64 -5.83
CA LEU A 110 5.89 -11.31 -4.82
C LEU A 110 6.08 -12.16 -3.56
N ASP A 111 6.37 -13.47 -3.70
CA ASP A 111 6.74 -14.35 -2.58
C ASP A 111 7.92 -13.76 -1.79
N LYS A 112 8.98 -13.34 -2.49
CA LYS A 112 10.15 -12.69 -1.85
C LYS A 112 9.78 -11.37 -1.18
N TRP A 113 8.93 -10.56 -1.80
CA TRP A 113 8.51 -9.27 -1.25
C TRP A 113 7.75 -9.47 0.05
N ILE A 114 6.73 -10.33 0.06
CA ILE A 114 5.93 -10.62 1.26
C ILE A 114 6.81 -11.19 2.38
N ASN A 115 7.70 -12.14 2.07
CA ASN A 115 8.64 -12.67 3.06
C ASN A 115 9.54 -11.58 3.66
N THR A 116 9.97 -10.61 2.84
CA THR A 116 10.75 -9.46 3.31
C THR A 116 9.95 -8.53 4.25
N LEU A 117 8.62 -8.57 4.22
CA LEU A 117 7.77 -7.74 5.09
C LEU A 117 7.58 -8.32 6.49
N LEU A 118 7.82 -9.62 6.70
CA LEU A 118 7.67 -10.28 8.00
C LEU A 118 8.53 -9.62 9.08
N GLU A 119 9.71 -9.11 8.70
CA GLU A 119 10.66 -8.45 9.62
C GLU A 119 10.50 -6.91 9.65
N LYS A 120 9.55 -6.35 8.90
CA LYS A 120 9.41 -4.89 8.71
C LYS A 120 8.28 -4.25 9.48
N HIS A 121 7.55 -5.01 10.31
CA HIS A 121 6.44 -4.49 11.13
C HIS A 121 5.50 -3.59 10.29
N VAL A 122 4.91 -4.16 9.24
CA VAL A 122 4.07 -3.41 8.30
C VAL A 122 2.66 -3.25 8.85
N HIS A 123 2.17 -2.01 8.97
CA HIS A 123 0.83 -1.72 9.49
C HIS A 123 -0.22 -1.58 8.38
N GLU A 124 0.12 -0.95 7.27
CA GLU A 124 -0.76 -0.80 6.10
C GLU A 124 -0.14 -1.46 4.87
N LEU A 125 -0.85 -2.43 4.30
CA LEU A 125 -0.47 -3.10 3.06
C LEU A 125 -1.53 -2.86 1.99
N VAL A 126 -1.10 -2.26 0.88
CA VAL A 126 -1.92 -2.06 -0.31
C VAL A 126 -1.25 -2.75 -1.49
N LEU A 127 -1.90 -3.76 -2.06
CA LEU A 127 -1.46 -4.44 -3.29
C LEU A 127 -2.53 -4.23 -4.36
N ASP A 128 -2.13 -3.61 -5.47
CA ASP A 128 -3.03 -3.31 -6.59
C ASP A 128 -2.41 -3.79 -7.89
N SER A 129 -2.86 -4.94 -8.35
CA SER A 129 -2.48 -5.53 -9.63
C SER A 129 -3.46 -5.18 -10.76
N GLY A 130 -4.44 -4.29 -10.54
CA GLY A 130 -5.48 -4.03 -11.54
C GLY A 130 -6.34 -5.27 -11.85
N TYR A 131 -7.24 -5.20 -12.83
CA TYR A 131 -8.27 -6.23 -13.03
C TYR A 131 -8.02 -7.17 -14.22
N TYR A 132 -6.96 -6.94 -15.01
CA TYR A 132 -6.71 -7.70 -16.24
C TYR A 132 -6.04 -9.06 -16.01
N VAL A 133 -5.13 -9.15 -15.04
CA VAL A 133 -4.39 -10.38 -14.73
C VAL A 133 -4.46 -10.63 -13.24
N THR A 134 -5.09 -11.74 -12.88
CA THR A 134 -5.19 -12.22 -11.50
C THR A 134 -3.85 -12.80 -11.06
N ILE A 135 -3.32 -12.30 -9.96
CA ILE A 135 -2.08 -12.79 -9.35
C ILE A 135 -2.41 -13.49 -8.05
N GLU A 136 -1.91 -14.71 -7.88
CA GLU A 136 -2.02 -15.43 -6.63
C GLU A 136 -1.13 -14.78 -5.57
N ILE A 137 -1.71 -14.39 -4.44
CA ILE A 137 -0.98 -13.82 -3.32
C ILE A 137 -0.37 -14.96 -2.47
N PRO A 138 0.89 -14.81 -2.02
CA PRO A 138 1.54 -15.78 -1.14
C PRO A 138 0.78 -15.94 0.19
N SER A 139 0.68 -17.18 0.69
CA SER A 139 0.04 -17.44 1.99
C SER A 139 0.75 -16.76 3.16
N ASP A 140 2.04 -16.45 3.02
CA ASP A 140 2.84 -15.76 4.03
C ASP A 140 2.29 -14.36 4.38
N LEU A 141 1.46 -13.76 3.51
CA LEU A 141 0.78 -12.50 3.78
C LEU A 141 -0.11 -12.60 5.04
N PHE A 142 -0.71 -13.76 5.28
CA PHE A 142 -1.56 -14.02 6.44
C PHE A 142 -0.78 -14.17 7.75
N SER A 143 0.56 -14.23 7.68
CA SER A 143 1.47 -14.32 8.83
C SER A 143 2.04 -12.97 9.25
N LEU A 144 1.71 -11.87 8.55
CA LEU A 144 2.19 -10.53 8.89
C LEU A 144 1.53 -10.05 10.19
N PRO A 145 2.29 -9.85 11.28
CA PRO A 145 1.72 -9.76 12.63
C PRO A 145 1.07 -8.41 12.94
N ASP A 146 1.56 -7.34 12.33
CA ASP A 146 1.23 -5.97 12.72
C ASP A 146 0.24 -5.27 11.77
N LEU A 147 -0.36 -6.03 10.84
CA LEU A 147 -1.29 -5.44 9.86
C LEU A 147 -2.54 -4.87 10.55
N GLU A 148 -2.81 -3.61 10.27
CA GLU A 148 -3.98 -2.83 10.70
C GLU A 148 -4.92 -2.54 9.51
N VAL A 149 -4.35 -2.35 8.32
CA VAL A 149 -5.06 -2.03 7.08
C VAL A 149 -4.57 -2.93 5.95
N VAL A 150 -5.50 -3.63 5.31
CA VAL A 150 -5.22 -4.53 4.18
C VAL A 150 -6.13 -4.18 3.02
N ASN A 151 -5.54 -3.69 1.93
CA ASN A 151 -6.26 -3.35 0.71
C ASN A 151 -5.68 -4.16 -0.45
N LEU A 152 -6.48 -5.06 -0.99
CA LEU A 152 -6.06 -5.96 -2.05
C LEU A 152 -6.96 -5.74 -3.26
N ARG A 153 -6.34 -5.51 -4.41
CA ARG A 153 -7.04 -5.35 -5.69
C ARG A 153 -6.47 -6.26 -6.76
N GLY A 154 -7.34 -7.04 -7.41
CA GLY A 154 -6.97 -7.74 -8.63
C GLY A 154 -6.18 -9.04 -8.45
N CYS A 155 -6.39 -9.72 -7.34
CA CYS A 155 -5.57 -10.88 -6.94
C CYS A 155 -6.42 -12.10 -6.58
N GLU A 156 -5.79 -13.26 -6.48
CA GLU A 156 -6.40 -14.48 -5.96
C GLU A 156 -5.86 -14.76 -4.56
N LEU A 157 -6.78 -15.04 -3.64
CA LEU A 157 -6.46 -15.33 -2.24
C LEU A 157 -6.74 -16.80 -1.93
N ASN A 158 -5.73 -17.45 -1.36
CA ASN A 158 -5.84 -18.79 -0.78
C ASN A 158 -5.66 -18.66 0.72
N VAL A 159 -6.77 -18.49 1.46
CA VAL A 159 -6.69 -18.32 2.92
C VAL A 159 -6.18 -19.64 3.53
N PRO A 160 -5.10 -19.66 4.32
CA PRO A 160 -4.55 -20.89 4.88
C PRO A 160 -5.54 -21.58 5.83
N LYS A 161 -5.56 -22.92 5.87
CA LYS A 161 -6.44 -23.68 6.80
C LYS A 161 -6.22 -23.30 8.26
N TYR A 162 -4.95 -23.12 8.65
CA TYR A 162 -4.53 -22.76 10.01
C TYR A 162 -4.20 -21.26 10.09
N PHE A 163 -5.11 -20.43 9.60
CA PHE A 163 -4.96 -18.98 9.69
C PHE A 163 -5.30 -18.50 11.10
N ASP A 164 -4.28 -18.08 11.86
CA ASP A 164 -4.44 -17.58 13.23
C ASP A 164 -5.20 -16.25 13.31
N GLY A 165 -5.39 -15.58 12.18
CA GLY A 165 -6.20 -14.38 12.06
C GLY A 165 -5.42 -13.08 12.21
N PHE A 166 -5.88 -12.05 11.49
CA PHE A 166 -5.31 -10.70 11.58
C PHE A 166 -5.79 -10.01 12.86
N LYS A 167 -4.94 -9.99 13.89
CA LYS A 167 -5.32 -9.52 15.23
C LYS A 167 -5.58 -8.01 15.31
N LEU A 168 -4.90 -7.24 14.46
CA LEU A 168 -4.96 -5.78 14.48
C LEU A 168 -5.74 -5.17 13.31
N VAL A 169 -6.09 -5.96 12.28
CA VAL A 169 -6.79 -5.46 11.09
C VAL A 169 -8.14 -4.87 11.49
N HIS A 170 -8.27 -3.56 11.26
CA HIS A 170 -9.50 -2.81 11.45
C HIS A 170 -10.12 -2.35 10.13
N SER A 171 -9.36 -2.38 9.02
CA SER A 171 -9.84 -2.06 7.68
C SER A 171 -9.40 -3.13 6.69
N LEU A 172 -10.36 -3.78 6.05
CA LEU A 172 -10.13 -4.77 5.01
C LEU A 172 -10.87 -4.36 3.74
N LYS A 173 -10.16 -4.24 2.63
CA LYS A 173 -10.72 -3.92 1.32
C LYS A 173 -10.29 -4.96 0.29
N LEU A 174 -11.28 -5.58 -0.34
CA LEU A 174 -11.11 -6.60 -1.37
C LEU A 174 -11.79 -6.12 -2.65
N GLU A 175 -11.01 -5.74 -3.67
CA GLU A 175 -11.53 -5.27 -4.95
C GLU A 175 -11.11 -6.20 -6.10
N TYR A 176 -12.05 -6.74 -6.86
CA TYR A 176 -11.77 -7.70 -7.94
C TYR A 176 -10.87 -8.86 -7.45
N VAL A 177 -11.10 -9.30 -6.21
CA VAL A 177 -10.35 -10.39 -5.59
C VAL A 177 -11.08 -11.70 -5.83
N LYS A 178 -10.39 -12.68 -6.42
CA LYS A 178 -10.91 -14.03 -6.58
C LYS A 178 -10.81 -14.75 -5.23
N LEU A 179 -11.95 -14.89 -4.56
CA LEU A 179 -12.11 -15.56 -3.27
C LEU A 179 -13.55 -16.10 -3.16
N ALA A 180 -13.71 -17.34 -2.69
CA ALA A 180 -15.04 -17.94 -2.53
C ALA A 180 -15.80 -17.31 -1.35
N GLY A 181 -17.14 -17.28 -1.42
CA GLY A 181 -17.99 -16.71 -0.35
C GLY A 181 -17.71 -17.27 1.04
N ILE A 182 -17.55 -18.60 1.15
CA ILE A 182 -17.19 -19.26 2.42
C ILE A 182 -15.82 -18.82 2.96
N GLU A 183 -14.88 -18.53 2.08
CA GLU A 183 -13.54 -18.08 2.45
C GLU A 183 -13.54 -16.60 2.86
N ILE A 184 -14.42 -15.78 2.27
CA ILE A 184 -14.68 -14.39 2.71
C ILE A 184 -15.20 -14.39 4.15
N GLU A 185 -16.21 -15.23 4.43
CA GLU A 185 -16.76 -15.34 5.80
C GLU A 185 -15.67 -15.74 6.79
N ARG A 186 -14.87 -16.77 6.45
CA ARG A 186 -13.76 -17.25 7.28
C ARG A 186 -12.70 -16.18 7.52
N LEU A 187 -12.35 -15.42 6.49
CA LEU A 187 -11.40 -14.32 6.59
C LEU A 187 -11.89 -13.22 7.54
N ILE A 188 -13.17 -12.84 7.43
CA ILE A 188 -13.78 -11.80 8.27
C ILE A 188 -13.83 -12.25 9.74
N LEU A 189 -14.25 -13.49 10.01
CA LEU A 189 -14.28 -14.07 11.36
C LEU A 189 -12.89 -14.10 12.00
N SER A 190 -11.85 -14.23 11.20
CA SER A 190 -10.45 -14.19 11.63
C SER A 190 -9.90 -12.77 11.89
N CYS A 191 -10.72 -11.71 11.75
CA CYS A 191 -10.33 -10.31 11.98
C CYS A 191 -11.13 -9.70 13.16
N PRO A 192 -10.74 -9.93 14.43
CA PRO A 192 -11.56 -9.53 15.60
C PRO A 192 -11.75 -8.03 15.78
N GLN A 193 -10.87 -7.19 15.22
CA GLN A 193 -10.92 -5.73 15.33
C GLN A 193 -11.50 -5.04 14.09
N LEU A 194 -12.06 -5.81 13.14
CA LEU A 194 -12.52 -5.29 11.86
C LEU A 194 -13.66 -4.28 12.04
N LYS A 195 -13.45 -3.03 11.61
CA LYS A 195 -14.42 -1.94 11.65
C LYS A 195 -14.95 -1.58 10.27
N TYR A 196 -14.10 -1.64 9.26
CA TYR A 196 -14.43 -1.25 7.89
C TYR A 196 -14.18 -2.44 6.96
N PHE A 197 -15.21 -2.87 6.25
CA PHE A 197 -15.09 -3.92 5.24
C PHE A 197 -15.66 -3.43 3.92
N VAL A 198 -14.86 -3.53 2.87
CA VAL A 198 -15.28 -3.21 1.50
C VAL A 198 -15.02 -4.41 0.62
N ILE A 199 -16.05 -4.83 -0.11
CA ILE A 199 -15.96 -5.89 -1.11
C ILE A 199 -16.52 -5.39 -2.44
N VAL A 200 -15.69 -5.46 -3.48
CA VAL A 200 -16.06 -5.14 -4.86
C VAL A 200 -15.66 -6.33 -5.71
N THR A 201 -16.57 -6.97 -6.45
CA THR A 201 -16.27 -8.26 -7.09
C THR A 201 -16.34 -8.27 -8.61
N GLY A 202 -16.80 -7.19 -9.24
CA GLY A 202 -16.98 -7.13 -10.69
C GLY A 202 -17.91 -8.25 -11.15
N HIS A 203 -17.44 -9.15 -12.01
CA HIS A 203 -18.28 -10.22 -12.56
C HIS A 203 -18.44 -11.47 -11.66
N LEU A 204 -17.81 -11.50 -10.47
CA LEU A 204 -18.01 -12.65 -9.57
C LEU A 204 -19.34 -12.50 -8.83
N ALA A 205 -20.16 -13.53 -8.94
CA ALA A 205 -21.43 -13.66 -8.26
C ALA A 205 -21.37 -14.73 -7.16
N PHE A 206 -22.06 -14.48 -6.06
CA PHE A 206 -22.23 -15.43 -4.96
C PHE A 206 -23.65 -15.99 -4.94
N ASP A 207 -23.82 -17.25 -4.56
CA ASP A 207 -25.15 -17.73 -4.18
C ASP A 207 -25.53 -17.07 -2.85
N ASP A 208 -24.76 -17.38 -1.80
CA ASP A 208 -24.90 -16.78 -0.47
C ASP A 208 -23.67 -15.92 -0.15
N LEU A 209 -23.90 -14.66 0.19
CA LEU A 209 -22.88 -13.79 0.78
C LEU A 209 -23.14 -13.66 2.29
N VAL A 210 -22.28 -14.28 3.09
CA VAL A 210 -22.42 -14.33 4.54
C VAL A 210 -21.35 -13.46 5.20
N ILE A 211 -21.77 -12.48 6.00
CA ILE A 211 -20.87 -11.57 6.72
C ILE A 211 -21.21 -11.64 8.20
N ARG A 212 -20.31 -12.25 8.97
CA ARG A 212 -20.39 -12.35 10.43
C ARG A 212 -19.23 -11.60 11.06
N SER A 213 -19.51 -10.50 11.76
CA SER A 213 -18.47 -9.76 12.48
C SER A 213 -19.02 -9.02 13.69
N PRO A 214 -18.49 -9.28 14.90
CA PRO A 214 -18.95 -8.63 16.13
C PRO A 214 -18.46 -7.16 16.27
N SER A 215 -17.54 -6.73 15.41
CA SER A 215 -16.86 -5.42 15.48
C SER A 215 -17.13 -4.51 14.29
N LEU A 216 -17.73 -5.02 13.20
CA LEU A 216 -17.92 -4.27 11.96
C LEU A 216 -18.86 -3.07 12.16
N VAL A 217 -18.44 -1.91 11.67
CA VAL A 217 -19.14 -0.61 11.78
C VAL A 217 -19.59 -0.12 10.40
N GLU A 218 -18.77 -0.29 9.38
CA GLU A 218 -19.09 0.13 8.02
C GLU A 218 -18.85 -1.01 7.02
N LEU A 219 -19.83 -1.21 6.15
CA LEU A 219 -19.85 -2.24 5.13
C LEU A 219 -20.21 -1.63 3.77
N GLU A 220 -19.33 -1.81 2.80
CA GLU A 220 -19.57 -1.48 1.40
C GLU A 220 -19.50 -2.75 0.56
N ILE A 221 -20.58 -3.05 -0.15
CA ILE A 221 -20.71 -4.21 -1.02
C ILE A 221 -21.02 -3.69 -2.41
N ASN A 222 -20.14 -3.97 -3.37
CA ASN A 222 -20.38 -3.82 -4.80
C ASN A 222 -20.16 -5.19 -5.46
N ALA A 223 -21.16 -6.06 -5.33
CA ALA A 223 -21.05 -7.48 -5.65
C ALA A 223 -22.40 -8.06 -6.00
N ASP A 224 -22.42 -9.05 -6.89
CA ASP A 224 -23.64 -9.78 -7.19
C ASP A 224 -23.80 -10.96 -6.23
N PHE A 225 -24.98 -11.11 -5.65
CA PHE A 225 -25.33 -12.23 -4.79
C PHE A 225 -26.82 -12.57 -4.89
N LYS A 226 -27.23 -13.83 -4.66
CA LYS A 226 -28.66 -14.18 -4.55
C LYS A 226 -29.21 -13.80 -3.18
N ASP A 227 -28.50 -14.20 -2.13
CA ASP A 227 -28.90 -13.99 -0.74
C ASP A 227 -27.76 -13.33 0.06
N LEU A 228 -28.11 -12.37 0.91
CA LEU A 228 -27.18 -11.66 1.81
C LEU A 228 -27.56 -11.92 3.27
N TYR A 229 -26.63 -12.49 4.03
CA TYR A 229 -26.79 -12.79 5.45
C TYR A 229 -25.82 -11.95 6.28
N LEU A 230 -26.36 -11.11 7.16
CA LEU A 230 -25.58 -10.22 8.02
C LEU A 230 -25.75 -10.58 9.50
N GLU A 231 -24.65 -10.88 10.18
CA GLU A 231 -24.57 -11.03 11.63
C GLU A 231 -23.53 -10.05 12.18
N THR A 232 -23.91 -8.76 12.14
CA THR A 232 -23.01 -7.63 12.40
C THR A 232 -23.66 -6.64 13.38
N PRO A 233 -23.71 -6.94 14.68
CA PRO A 233 -24.52 -6.20 15.65
C PRO A 233 -24.10 -4.73 15.89
N LYS A 234 -22.91 -4.33 15.41
CA LYS A 234 -22.38 -2.97 15.52
C LYS A 234 -22.43 -2.18 14.22
N LEU A 235 -23.02 -2.74 13.15
CA LEU A 235 -23.07 -2.11 11.85
C LEU A 235 -23.88 -0.81 11.91
N VAL A 236 -23.28 0.28 11.45
CA VAL A 236 -23.87 1.62 11.39
C VAL A 236 -24.16 2.01 9.95
N THR A 237 -23.21 1.74 9.04
CA THR A 237 -23.31 2.12 7.64
C THR A 237 -23.27 0.88 6.76
N LEU A 238 -24.28 0.73 5.89
CA LEU A 238 -24.34 -0.28 4.84
C LEU A 238 -24.56 0.42 3.50
N SER A 239 -23.60 0.26 2.59
CA SER A 239 -23.77 0.58 1.17
C SER A 239 -23.77 -0.73 0.39
N ALA A 240 -24.81 -0.99 -0.38
CA ALA A 240 -24.90 -2.18 -1.21
C ALA A 240 -25.36 -1.77 -2.61
N GLU A 241 -24.46 -1.94 -3.57
CA GLU A 241 -24.68 -1.76 -5.00
C GLU A 241 -24.55 -3.13 -5.66
N LEU A 242 -25.54 -3.52 -6.46
CA LEU A 242 -25.40 -4.69 -7.33
C LEU A 242 -24.61 -4.25 -8.56
N ASN A 243 -23.82 -5.15 -9.16
CA ASN A 243 -23.20 -4.80 -10.43
C ASN A 243 -24.33 -4.73 -11.45
N ASP A 244 -24.73 -3.52 -11.81
CA ASP A 244 -25.58 -3.33 -12.99
C ASP A 244 -24.81 -3.96 -14.16
N GLY A 245 -25.35 -5.03 -14.72
CA GLY A 245 -24.75 -5.82 -15.80
C GLY A 245 -24.55 -5.03 -17.11
N ASP A 246 -24.62 -3.71 -17.08
CA ASP A 246 -24.41 -2.78 -18.18
C ASP A 246 -23.14 -1.94 -17.93
N SER A 247 -21.98 -2.56 -18.17
CA SER A 247 -20.93 -1.83 -18.87
C SER A 247 -20.74 -2.52 -20.22
N GLY A 248 -21.64 -2.17 -21.15
CA GLY A 248 -21.39 -2.36 -22.56
C GLY A 248 -19.98 -1.90 -22.87
N PHE A 249 -19.18 -2.83 -23.38
CA PHE A 249 -17.85 -2.57 -23.90
C PHE A 249 -17.91 -1.36 -24.83
N ILE A 250 -17.23 -0.28 -24.45
CA ILE A 250 -16.73 0.70 -25.40
C ILE A 250 -15.23 0.87 -25.12
N ASP A 251 -14.50 0.37 -26.11
CA ASP A 251 -13.08 0.47 -26.48
C ASP A 251 -12.02 -0.30 -25.68
#